data_AF-A0A7W7W4H0-F1
#
_entry.id   AF-A0A7W7W4H0-F1
#
_cell.length_a   1.000
_cell.length_b   1.000
_cell.length_c   1.000
_cell.angle_alpha   90.00
_cell.angle_beta   90.00
_cell.angle_gamma   90.00
#
_symmetry.space_group_name_H-M   'P 1'
#
loop_
_entity.id
_entity.type
_entity.pdbx_description
1 polymer ?
#
loop_
_entity_poly.entity_id
_entity_poly.type
_entity_poly.pdbx_seq_one_letter_code
_entity_poly.pdbx_strand_id
1 'polypeptide(L)' 'MMESLWATMQLELLDSRPWKTREELATAIFEWIEYWYNPHRRHSSIGMRSPATFEGLNLPSGTRG' A
#
# COMPACT_ATOMS: atom_id res chain seq x y z
N MET A 1 15.26 7.34 -2.57
CA MET A 1 14.06 8.17 -2.81
C MET A 1 12.95 7.61 -1.91
N MET A 2 12.24 8.45 -1.15
CA MET A 2 11.13 7.99 -0.29
C MET A 2 9.85 8.06 -1.11
N GLU A 3 9.29 6.91 -1.48
CA GLU A 3 8.01 6.84 -2.16
C GLU A 3 6.90 7.16 -1.14
N SER A 4 6.09 8.19 -1.43
CA SER A 4 4.96 8.57 -0.60
C SER A 4 3.76 7.70 -0.93
N LEU A 5 3.11 7.15 0.10
CA LEU A 5 1.84 6.44 -0.01
C LEU A 5 0.82 7.29 -0.78
N TRP A 6 0.69 8.56 -0.41
CA TRP A 6 -0.30 9.47 -1.01
C TRP A 6 -0.02 9.77 -2.47
N ALA A 7 1.25 10.06 -2.81
CA ALA A 7 1.63 10.33 -4.20
C ALA A 7 1.39 9.09 -5.08
N THR A 8 1.69 7.90 -4.57
CA THR A 8 1.45 6.63 -5.27
C THR A 8 -0.05 6.38 -5.46
N MET A 9 -0.85 6.59 -4.41
CA MET A 9 -2.29 6.40 -4.45
C MET A 9 -2.97 7.39 -5.41
N GLN A 10 -2.52 8.64 -5.44
CA GLN A 10 -3.00 9.63 -6.42
C GLN A 10 -2.81 9.12 -7.84
N LEU A 11 -1.58 8.76 -8.19
CA LEU A 11 -1.21 8.35 -9.55
C LEU A 11 -1.87 7.03 -9.99
N GLU A 12 -2.00 6.06 -9.08
CA GLU A 12 -2.38 4.69 -9.46
C GLU A 12 -3.83 4.36 -9.23
N LEU A 13 -4.48 5.05 -8.30
CA LEU A 13 -5.86 4.79 -7.93
C LEU A 13 -6.74 6.02 -8.21
N LEU A 14 -6.44 7.16 -7.60
CA LEU A 14 -7.36 8.31 -7.64
C LEU A 14 -7.52 8.87 -9.05
N ASP A 15 -6.42 8.96 -9.81
CA ASP A 15 -6.40 9.48 -11.17
C ASP A 15 -6.71 8.40 -12.24
N SER A 16 -6.89 7.14 -11.83
CA SER A 16 -7.08 6.03 -12.77
C SER A 16 -8.42 6.08 -13.52
N ARG A 17 -9.47 6.61 -12.87
CA ARG A 17 -10.83 6.69 -13.41
C ARG A 17 -11.68 7.68 -12.61
N PRO A 18 -12.78 8.20 -13.20
CA PRO A 18 -13.77 8.94 -12.44
C PRO A 18 -14.52 8.03 -11.46
N TRP A 19 -14.80 8.54 -10.27
CA TRP A 19 -15.52 7.85 -9.19
C TRP A 19 -16.93 8.42 -9.06
N LYS A 20 -17.96 7.57 -9.02
CA LYS A 20 -19.36 8.04 -9.00
C LYS A 20 -19.80 8.47 -7.61
N THR A 21 -19.32 7.77 -6.58
CA THR A 21 -19.68 8.03 -5.19
C THR A 21 -18.45 7.97 -4.28
N ARG A 22 -18.57 8.61 -3.11
CA ARG A 22 -17.54 8.52 -2.07
C ARG A 22 -17.41 7.11 -1.51
N GLU A 23 -18.50 6.35 -1.48
CA GLU A 23 -18.49 4.96 -1.02
C GLU A 23 -17.70 4.07 -1.98
N GLU A 24 -17.91 4.21 -3.29
CA GLU A 24 -17.13 3.47 -4.31
C GLU A 24 -15.64 3.77 -4.16
N LEU A 25 -15.29 5.05 -4.00
CA LEU A 25 -13.91 5.47 -3.81
C LEU A 25 -13.32 4.89 -2.50
N ALA A 26 -14.07 4.92 -1.40
CA ALA A 26 -13.62 4.39 -0.12
C ALA A 26 -13.35 2.89 -0.18
N THR A 27 -14.25 2.12 -0.81
CA THR A 27 -14.05 0.68 -1.06
C THR A 27 -12.80 0.45 -1.89
N ALA A 28 -12.60 1.19 -2.98
CA ALA A 28 -11.44 1.00 -3.83
C ALA A 28 -10.12 1.41 -3.14
N ILE A 29 -10.12 2.44 -2.29
CA ILE A 29 -8.96 2.78 -1.45
C ILE A 29 -8.63 1.62 -0.51
N PHE A 30 -9.63 1.06 0.18
CA PHE A 30 -9.44 -0.09 1.06
C PHE A 30 -8.88 -1.28 0.29
N GLU A 31 -9.49 -1.65 -0.84
CA GLU A 31 -9.05 -2.77 -1.66
C GLU A 31 -7.63 -2.57 -2.19
N TRP A 32 -7.32 -1.36 -2.67
CA TRP A 32 -6.00 -1.03 -3.17
C TRP A 32 -4.94 -1.10 -2.06
N ILE A 33 -5.25 -0.65 -0.83
CA ILE A 33 -4.32 -0.73 0.29
C ILE A 33 -4.07 -2.21 0.68
N GLU A 34 -5.14 -2.96 0.93
CA GLU A 34 -5.07 -4.30 1.52
C GLU A 34 -4.64 -5.38 0.52
N TYR A 35 -5.16 -5.34 -0.71
CA TYR A 35 -4.90 -6.38 -1.71
C TYR A 35 -3.76 -6.05 -2.67
N TRP A 36 -3.36 -4.78 -2.78
CA TRP A 36 -2.30 -4.37 -3.71
C TRP A 36 -1.10 -3.73 -3.01
N TYR A 37 -1.29 -2.61 -2.32
CA TYR A 37 -0.20 -1.81 -1.79
C TYR A 37 0.60 -2.56 -0.72
N ASN A 38 -0.04 -2.93 0.39
CA ASN A 38 0.64 -3.60 1.50
C ASN A 38 1.32 -4.92 1.09
N PRO A 39 0.64 -5.85 0.38
CA PRO A 39 1.24 -7.14 0.03
C PRO A 39 2.18 -7.11 -1.17
N HIS A 40 1.91 -6.31 -2.21
CA HIS A 40 2.56 -6.46 -3.52
C HIS A 40 3.40 -5.26 -3.96
N ARG A 41 3.06 -4.03 -3.55
CA ARG A 41 3.76 -2.84 -4.05
C ARG A 41 5.20 -2.79 -3.57
N ARG A 42 6.17 -2.78 -4.49
CA ARG A 42 7.60 -2.75 -4.14
C ARG A 42 8.09 -1.31 -4.03
N HIS A 43 8.82 -1.00 -2.96
CA HIS A 43 9.42 0.32 -2.78
C HIS A 43 10.94 0.27 -2.84
N SER A 44 11.54 1.20 -3.58
CA SER A 44 12.99 1.34 -3.71
C SER A 44 13.67 1.66 -2.37
N SER A 45 13.00 2.44 -1.51
CA SER A 45 13.48 2.81 -0.17
C SER A 45 13.62 1.64 0.80
N ILE A 46 12.82 0.58 0.62
CA ILE A 46 12.84 -0.60 1.51
C ILE A 46 13.47 -1.83 0.86
N GLY A 47 14.29 -1.61 -0.17
CA GLY A 47 15.04 -2.66 -0.86
C GLY A 47 14.19 -3.45 -1.86
N MET A 48 13.29 -2.77 -2.58
CA MET A 48 12.37 -3.38 -3.55
C MET A 48 11.51 -4.49 -2.93
N ARG A 49 11.08 -4.29 -1.67
CA ARG A 49 10.13 -5.15 -0.96
C ARG A 49 8.79 -4.45 -0.81
N SER A 50 7.74 -5.22 -0.54
CA SER A 50 6.45 -4.65 -0.14
C SER A 50 6.43 -4.23 1.33
N PRO A 51 5.55 -3.28 1.72
CA PRO A 51 5.40 -2.86 3.10
C PRO A 51 5.21 -4.05 4.05
N ALA A 52 4.31 -4.99 3.75
CA ALA A 52 4.06 -6.16 4.59
C ALA A 52 5.30 -7.07 4.69
N THR A 53 6.04 -7.26 3.60
CA THR A 53 7.29 -8.03 3.62
C THR A 53 8.35 -7.33 4.48
N PHE A 54 8.47 -6.01 4.35
CA PHE A 54 9.43 -5.24 5.13
C PHE A 54 9.07 -5.28 6.62
N GLU A 55 7.82 -5.05 7.00
CA GLU A 55 7.36 -5.14 8.39
C GLU A 55 7.57 -6.54 8.97
N GLY A 56 7.24 -7.59 8.21
CA GLY A 56 7.49 -8.99 8.62
C GLY A 56 8.95 -9.31 8.91
N LEU A 57 9.89 -8.65 8.22
CA LEU A 57 11.33 -8.79 8.47
C LEU A 57 11.85 -7.92 9.62
N ASN A 58 11.17 -6.82 9.94
CA ASN A 58 11.54 -5.89 11.01
C ASN A 58 10.84 -6.19 12.35
N LEU A 59 9.79 -7.02 12.34
CA LEU A 59 9.18 -7.54 13.55
C LEU A 59 10.18 -8.45 14.25
N PRO A 60 10.49 -8.20 15.54
CA PRO A 60 11.39 -9.07 16.30
C PRO A 60 10.77 -10.48 16.38
N SER A 61 11.58 -11.50 16.17
CA SER A 61 11.21 -12.92 16.13
C SER A 61 10.69 -13.51 17.47
N GLY A 62 10.11 -12.70 18.36
CA GLY A 62 9.93 -13.02 19.77
C GLY A 62 8.60 -12.63 20.42
N THR A 63 7.55 -12.28 19.67
CA THR A 63 6.22 -12.06 20.26
C THR A 63 5.21 -13.05 19.70
N ARG A 64 5.49 -14.33 19.93
CA ARG A 64 4.47 -15.38 19.99
C ARG A 64 4.53 -15.92 21.42
N GLY A 65 3.84 -15.22 22.32
CA GLY A 65 3.59 -15.61 23.71
C GLY A 65 2.10 -15.66 23.93
#